data_AF-A0A401IBG2-F1
#
_entry.id   AF-A0A401IBG2-F1
#
_cell.length_a   1.000
_cell.length_b   1.000
_cell.length_c   1.000
_cell.angle_alpha   90.00
_cell.angle_beta   90.00
_cell.angle_gamma   90.00
#
_symmetry.space_group_name_H-M   'P 1'
#
loop_
_entity.id
_entity.type
_entity.pdbx_description
1 polymer ?
#
loop_
_entity_poly.entity_id
_entity_poly.type
_entity_poly.pdbx_seq_one_letter_code
_entity_poly.pdbx_strand_id
1 'polypeptide(L)' 'MKHRLIVPAAQQPAADGRLLQVTPESAGWRYVGFEALRLEPGQTLERSTGEDEVCLVLVSG' A
#
# COMPACT_ATOMS: atom_id res chain seq x y z
N MET A 1 -7.00 -24.89 -5.32
CA MET A 1 -7.07 -23.42 -5.15
C MET A 1 -5.65 -22.87 -5.22
N LYS A 2 -5.39 -21.86 -6.04
CA LYS A 2 -4.02 -21.34 -6.25
C LYS A 2 -3.82 -20.15 -5.31
N HIS A 3 -3.13 -20.35 -4.19
CA HIS A 3 -2.82 -19.27 -3.26
C HIS A 3 -1.76 -18.36 -3.89
N ARG A 4 -2.11 -17.09 -4.11
CA ARG A 4 -1.18 -16.08 -4.65
C ARG A 4 -0.44 -15.44 -3.48
N LEU A 5 0.77 -15.93 -3.22
CA LEU A 5 1.61 -15.46 -2.10
C LEU A 5 2.42 -14.20 -2.42
N ILE A 6 2.48 -13.82 -3.70
CA ILE A 6 3.23 -12.66 -4.17
C ILE A 6 2.27 -11.66 -4.79
N VAL A 7 2.30 -10.43 -4.30
CA VAL A 7 1.64 -9.26 -4.91
C VAL A 7 2.73 -8.41 -5.55
N PRO A 8 2.88 -8.43 -6.89
CA PRO A 8 3.92 -7.67 -7.56
C PRO A 8 3.61 -6.17 -7.48
N ALA A 9 4.65 -5.36 -7.28
CA ALA A 9 4.56 -3.92 -7.42
C ALA A 9 4.36 -3.52 -8.88
N ALA A 10 3.57 -2.47 -9.12
CA ALA A 10 3.52 -1.80 -10.41
C ALA A 10 4.86 -1.14 -10.73
N GLN A 11 5.21 -1.06 -12.02
CA GLN A 11 6.43 -0.36 -12.47
C GLN A 11 6.31 1.16 -12.30
N GLN A 12 5.12 1.70 -12.53
CA GLN A 12 4.79 3.11 -12.37
C GLN A 12 3.75 3.25 -11.25
N PRO A 13 3.91 4.24 -10.34
CA PRO A 13 2.89 4.52 -9.35
C PRO A 13 1.59 4.99 -10.02
N ALA A 14 0.46 4.67 -9.40
CA ALA A 14 -0.81 5.29 -9.74
C ALA A 14 -0.78 6.79 -9.39
N ALA A 15 -1.81 7.53 -9.81
CA ALA A 15 -1.90 8.99 -9.57
C ALA A 15 -1.81 9.37 -8.08
N ASP A 16 -2.19 8.46 -7.18
CA ASP A 16 -2.12 8.62 -5.72
C ASP A 16 -0.79 8.14 -5.11
N GLY A 17 0.21 7.86 -5.95
CA GLY A 17 1.54 7.39 -5.58
C GLY A 17 1.64 5.88 -5.36
N ARG A 18 0.55 5.11 -5.48
CA ARG A 18 0.55 3.70 -5.06
C ARG A 18 1.24 2.78 -6.06
N LEU A 19 2.18 1.98 -5.56
CA LEU A 19 2.85 0.90 -6.31
C LEU A 19 2.18 -0.45 -6.07
N LEU A 20 1.74 -0.72 -4.85
CA LEU A 20 0.96 -1.91 -4.51
C LEU A 20 0.12 -1.67 -3.26
N GLN A 21 -0.91 -2.49 -3.13
CA GLN A 21 -1.73 -2.55 -1.92
C GLN A 21 -2.14 -3.99 -1.65
N VAL A 22 -2.07 -4.35 -0.38
CA VAL A 22 -2.58 -5.58 0.19
C VAL A 22 -3.59 -5.19 1.26
N THR A 23 -4.83 -5.63 1.11
CA THR A 23 -5.86 -5.49 2.14
C THR A 23 -6.16 -6.86 2.79
N PRO A 24 -6.71 -6.90 4.01
CA PRO A 24 -7.17 -8.14 4.63
C PRO A 24 -8.06 -8.99 3.71
N GLU A 25 -8.98 -8.36 2.99
CA GLU A 25 -9.90 -9.04 2.05
C GLU A 25 -9.14 -9.66 0.88
N SER A 26 -8.16 -8.93 0.32
CA SER A 26 -7.36 -9.42 -0.82
C SER A 26 -6.43 -10.56 -0.43
N ALA A 27 -5.97 -10.58 0.81
CA ALA A 27 -5.01 -11.56 1.33
C ALA A 27 -5.68 -12.77 2.00
N GLY A 28 -6.96 -12.65 2.37
CA GLY A 28 -7.70 -13.70 3.09
C GLY A 28 -7.27 -13.86 4.55
N TRP A 29 -6.66 -12.83 5.14
CA TRP A 29 -6.34 -12.78 6.57
C TRP A 29 -7.14 -11.66 7.26
N ARG A 30 -7.02 -11.55 8.58
CA ARG A 30 -7.93 -10.72 9.38
C ARG A 30 -7.47 -9.28 9.64
N TYR A 31 -6.16 -9.02 9.72
CA TYR A 31 -5.70 -7.80 10.40
C TYR A 31 -4.90 -6.84 9.52
N VAL A 32 -3.85 -7.33 8.85
CA VAL A 32 -2.81 -6.42 8.34
C VAL A 32 -3.15 -5.91 6.94
N GLY A 33 -3.23 -4.59 6.79
CA GLY A 33 -3.09 -3.92 5.49
C GLY A 33 -1.64 -3.54 5.22
N PHE A 34 -1.25 -3.43 3.95
CA PHE A 34 0.06 -2.91 3.55
C PHE A 34 -0.04 -2.14 2.23
N GLU A 35 0.54 -0.95 2.19
CA GLU A 35 0.70 -0.15 0.98
C GLU A 35 2.18 0.20 0.78
N ALA A 36 2.65 0.13 -0.46
CA ALA A 36 3.91 0.74 -0.87
C ALA A 36 3.62 1.88 -1.84
N LEU A 37 4.22 3.04 -1.57
CA LEU A 37 3.97 4.27 -2.30
C LEU A 37 5.29 4.84 -2.81
N ARG A 38 5.25 5.47 -3.99
CA ARG A 38 6.31 6.31 -4.53
C ARG A 38 5.68 7.65 -4.89
N LEU A 39 6.19 8.71 -4.28
CA LEU A 39 5.74 10.08 -4.51
C LEU A 39 6.72 10.79 -5.44
N GLU A 40 6.19 11.62 -6.32
CA GLU A 40 6.98 12.57 -7.10
C GLU A 40 7.39 13.77 -6.22
N PRO A 41 8.47 14.50 -6.57
CA PRO A 41 8.86 15.70 -5.84
C PRO A 41 7.72 16.70 -5.71
N GLY A 42 7.41 17.10 -4.48
CA GLY A 42 6.33 18.05 -4.16
C GLY A 42 4.92 17.43 -4.12
N GLN A 43 4.77 16.14 -4.38
CA GLN A 43 3.48 15.45 -4.23
C GLN A 43 3.12 15.28 -2.75
N THR A 44 1.86 15.52 -2.42
CA THR A 44 1.30 15.29 -1.09
C THR A 44 0.54 13.98 -1.05
N LEU A 45 0.70 13.23 0.03
CA LEU A 45 -0.06 12.03 0.33
C LEU A 45 -1.02 12.31 1.49
N GLU A 46 -2.30 12.06 1.28
CA GLU A 46 -3.32 12.09 2.33
C GLU A 46 -4.07 10.75 2.36
N ARG A 47 -4.32 10.24 3.56
CA ARG A 47 -5.10 9.02 3.80
C ARG A 47 -5.97 9.21 5.03
N SER A 48 -7.23 8.79 4.93
CA SER A 48 -8.08 8.60 6.10
C SER A 48 -7.80 7.21 6.66
N THR A 49 -7.38 7.13 7.92
CA THR A 49 -7.07 5.86 8.58
C THR A 49 -8.29 5.26 9.27
N GLY A 50 -9.36 6.04 9.47
CA GLY A 50 -10.55 5.61 10.19
C GLY A 50 -10.20 5.09 11.57
N GLU A 51 -10.67 3.87 11.87
CA GLU A 51 -10.45 3.18 13.16
C GLU A 51 -9.12 2.42 13.20
N ASP A 52 -8.41 2.29 12.08
CA ASP A 52 -7.19 1.51 11.99
C ASP A 52 -5.97 2.36 12.37
N GLU A 53 -5.11 1.79 13.21
CA GLU A 53 -3.79 2.37 13.49
C GLU A 53 -2.87 2.17 12.28
N VAL A 54 -2.19 3.24 11.87
CA VAL A 54 -1.28 3.22 10.71
C VAL A 54 0.12 3.64 11.12
N CYS A 55 1.11 2.90 10.62
CA CYS A 55 2.52 3.25 10.74
C CYS A 55 3.07 3.66 9.38
N LEU A 56 3.52 4.92 9.27
CA LEU A 56 4.19 5.42 8.07
C LEU A 56 5.70 5.15 8.17
N VAL A 57 6.22 4.37 7.22
CA VAL A 57 7.65 4.05 7.13
C VAL A 57 8.25 4.76 5.91
N LEU A 58 9.15 5.71 6.16
CA LEU A 58 9.95 6.33 5.10
C LEU A 58 11.11 5.38 4.76
N VAL A 59 10.98 4.65 3.65
CA VAL A 59 11.99 3.68 3.18
C VAL A 59 13.17 4.40 2.52
N SER A 60 12.87 5.42 1.72
CA SER A 60 13.83 6.25 1.01
C SER A 60 13.22 7.59 0.67
N GLY A 61 14.07 8.56 0.36
CA GLY A 61 13.71 9.90 -0.13
C GLY A 61 14.98 10.61 -0.58
#